data_AF-A0A321LFA4-F1
#
_entry.id   AF-A0A321LFA4-F1
#
_cell.length_a   1.000
_cell.length_b   1.000
_cell.length_c   1.000
_cell.angle_alpha   90.00
_cell.angle_beta   90.00
_cell.angle_gamma   90.00
#
_symmetry.space_group_name_H-M   'P 1'
#
loop_
_entity.id
_entity.type
_entity.pdbx_description
1 polymer ?
#
loop_
_entity_poly.entity_id
_entity_poly.type
_entity_poly.pdbx_seq_one_letter_code
_entity_poly.pdbx_strand_id
1 'polypeptide(L)'
;MRFTMSDTSNAVYGFLLDTYETEVLKITGIWSAFPDSAVDYKPHPKSRTVIEQIEHQVQSEGRWMKAMLGIDTGDFYPSERSKQGYIEKYRADAALRLEAMKAKPDDWWTETTTFFDVKRSKAWVLTRRINHATHHRGQLLVYLRLLDQRVPSVYGPTADTGDRVIYDFEDA
;
A
#
# COMPACT_ATOMS: atom_id res chain seq x y z
N MET A 1 -11.75 9.26 -9.08
CA MET A 1 -12.64 9.50 -7.92
C MET A 1 -11.92 10.48 -7.01
N ARG A 2 -12.46 11.69 -6.78
CA ARG A 2 -11.81 12.67 -5.89
C ARG A 2 -12.04 12.22 -4.45
N PHE A 3 -10.97 11.84 -3.75
CA PHE A 3 -11.01 11.58 -2.32
C PHE A 3 -11.21 12.91 -1.59
N THR A 4 -12.29 13.03 -0.82
CA THR A 4 -12.45 14.10 0.16
C THR A 4 -11.72 13.62 1.42
N MET A 5 -10.63 14.30 1.79
CA MET A 5 -9.94 14.02 3.05
C MET A 5 -10.93 14.33 4.19
N SER A 6 -11.44 13.28 4.84
CA SER A 6 -12.22 13.45 6.07
C SER A 6 -11.24 13.88 7.16
N ASP A 7 -11.53 15.00 7.83
CA ASP A 7 -10.69 15.52 8.91
C ASP A 7 -10.70 14.56 10.12
N THR A 8 -9.79 13.58 10.13
CA THR A 8 -9.61 12.65 11.24
C THR A 8 -8.73 13.25 12.36
N SER A 9 -8.35 14.52 12.24
CA SER A 9 -7.32 15.18 13.06
C SER A 9 -7.60 15.20 14.57
N ASN A 10 -8.83 14.91 14.99
CA ASN A 10 -9.23 14.88 16.40
C ASN A 10 -9.24 13.49 17.06
N ALA A 11 -8.99 12.41 16.32
CA ALA A 11 -8.89 11.05 16.88
C ALA A 11 -7.44 10.73 17.30
N VAL A 12 -7.25 10.07 18.45
CA VAL A 12 -5.92 9.72 18.99
C VAL A 12 -5.06 8.94 17.97
N TYR A 13 -5.70 8.13 17.14
CA TYR A 13 -5.06 7.33 16.10
C TYR A 13 -5.32 7.83 14.67
N GLY A 14 -5.87 9.04 14.50
CA GLY A 14 -6.15 9.64 13.19
C GLY A 14 -4.94 9.67 12.27
N PHE A 15 -3.74 9.93 12.82
CA PHE A 15 -2.49 9.92 12.07
C PHE A 15 -2.19 8.59 11.36
N LEU A 16 -2.63 7.44 11.91
CA LEU A 16 -2.46 6.14 11.26
C LEU A 16 -3.38 5.99 10.05
N LEU A 17 -4.58 6.57 10.11
CA LEU A 17 -5.55 6.57 9.02
C LEU A 17 -5.07 7.46 7.88
N ASP A 18 -4.62 8.68 8.19
CA ASP A 18 -4.06 9.62 7.22
C ASP A 18 -2.78 9.04 6.58
N THR A 19 -1.94 8.38 7.38
CA THR A 19 -0.76 7.67 6.87
C THR A 19 -1.19 6.54 5.94
N TYR A 20 -2.13 5.68 6.34
CA TYR A 20 -2.59 4.58 5.51
C TYR A 20 -3.15 5.07 4.16
N GLU A 21 -4.03 6.07 4.18
CA GLU A 21 -4.62 6.67 2.97
C GLU A 21 -3.54 7.22 2.02
N THR A 22 -2.60 8.01 2.53
CA THR A 22 -1.55 8.59 1.70
C THR A 22 -0.52 7.56 1.23
N GLU A 23 -0.31 6.46 1.97
CA GLU A 23 0.59 5.38 1.54
C GLU A 23 -0.02 4.57 0.39
N VAL A 24 -1.34 4.37 0.35
CA VAL A 24 -2.04 3.69 -0.76
C VAL A 24 -1.83 4.43 -2.08
N LEU A 25 -1.87 5.77 -2.07
CA LEU A 25 -1.58 6.60 -3.24
C LEU A 25 -0.16 6.33 -3.77
N LYS A 26 0.85 6.38 -2.89
CA LYS A 26 2.26 6.15 -3.25
C LYS A 26 2.51 4.72 -3.75
N ILE A 27 1.87 3.73 -3.15
CA ILE A 27 2.00 2.32 -3.54
C ILE A 27 1.45 2.13 -4.95
N THR A 28 0.21 2.58 -5.19
CA THR A 28 -0.45 2.38 -6.48
C THR A 28 0.19 3.20 -7.60
N GLY A 29 0.65 4.42 -7.30
CA GLY A 29 1.43 5.23 -8.23
C GLY A 29 2.73 4.56 -8.69
N ILE A 30 3.43 3.90 -7.76
CA ILE A 30 4.64 3.12 -8.09
C ILE A 30 4.32 1.91 -8.95
N TRP A 31 3.19 1.24 -8.71
CA TRP A 31 2.77 0.12 -9.55
C TRP A 31 2.39 0.57 -10.95
N SER A 32 1.66 1.68 -11.09
CA SER A 32 1.28 2.28 -12.38
C SER A 32 2.50 2.65 -13.22
N ALA A 33 3.58 3.12 -12.59
CA ALA A 33 4.80 3.58 -13.28
C ALA A 33 5.56 2.47 -14.05
N PHE A 34 5.28 1.19 -13.80
CA PHE A 34 5.88 0.11 -14.59
C PHE A 34 5.11 -0.08 -15.91
N PRO A 35 5.79 -0.18 -17.07
CA PRO A 35 5.14 -0.64 -18.29
C PRO A 35 4.76 -2.12 -18.17
N ASP A 36 3.71 -2.55 -18.89
CA ASP A 36 3.27 -3.95 -18.84
C ASP A 36 4.33 -4.93 -19.35
N SER A 37 5.23 -4.49 -20.22
CA SER A 37 6.39 -5.28 -20.68
C SER A 37 7.41 -5.60 -19.58
N ALA A 38 7.35 -4.92 -18.43
CA ALA A 38 8.29 -5.09 -17.33
C ALA A 38 7.76 -5.95 -16.17
N VAL A 39 6.53 -6.48 -16.25
CA VAL A 39 5.91 -7.22 -15.13
C VAL A 39 6.72 -8.44 -14.67
N ASP A 40 7.44 -9.08 -15.60
CA ASP A 40 8.29 -10.25 -15.32
C ASP A 40 9.75 -9.90 -14.97
N TYR A 41 10.10 -8.59 -14.96
CA TYR A 41 11.46 -8.16 -14.63
C TYR A 41 11.80 -8.42 -13.16
N LYS A 42 13.01 -8.93 -12.92
CA LYS A 42 13.65 -8.99 -11.59
C LYS A 42 15.14 -8.65 -11.71
N PRO A 43 15.71 -7.84 -10.79
CA PRO A 43 17.11 -7.43 -10.86
C PRO A 43 18.10 -8.55 -10.49
N HIS A 44 17.61 -9.63 -9.87
CA HIS A 44 18.43 -10.76 -9.47
C HIS A 44 17.56 -12.04 -9.44
N PRO A 45 18.10 -13.24 -9.75
CA PRO A 45 17.33 -14.48 -9.74
C PRO A 45 16.63 -14.83 -8.41
N LYS A 46 17.18 -14.34 -7.29
CA LYS A 46 16.60 -14.50 -5.93
C LYS A 46 15.55 -13.44 -5.57
N SER A 47 15.35 -12.44 -6.42
CA SER A 47 14.35 -11.39 -6.21
C SER A 47 13.01 -11.79 -6.81
N ARG A 48 11.93 -11.24 -6.25
CA ARG A 48 10.61 -11.28 -6.88
C ARG A 48 10.60 -10.44 -8.15
N THR A 49 9.83 -10.87 -9.15
CA THR A 49 9.46 -10.03 -10.30
C THR A 49 8.60 -8.84 -9.88
N VAL A 50 8.39 -7.87 -10.76
CA VAL A 50 7.48 -6.74 -10.50
C VAL A 50 6.09 -7.24 -10.11
N ILE A 51 5.52 -8.17 -10.88
CA ILE A 51 4.17 -8.69 -10.59
C ILE A 51 4.14 -9.50 -9.29
N GLU A 52 5.17 -10.28 -9.00
CA GLU A 52 5.26 -11.03 -7.74
C GLU A 52 5.37 -10.09 -6.52
N GLN A 53 6.01 -8.92 -6.65
CA GLN A 53 6.04 -7.90 -5.59
C GLN A 53 4.68 -7.24 -5.36
N ILE A 54 3.95 -6.94 -6.43
CA ILE A 54 2.59 -6.39 -6.36
C ILE A 54 1.68 -7.42 -5.68
N GLU A 55 1.70 -8.66 -6.17
CA GLU A 55 0.89 -9.75 -5.63
C GLU A 55 1.20 -10.01 -4.15
N HIS A 56 2.49 -10.04 -3.76
CA HIS A 56 2.90 -10.21 -2.36
C HIS A 56 2.37 -9.08 -1.47
N GLN A 57 2.37 -7.84 -1.93
CA GLN A 57 1.83 -6.71 -1.16
C GLN A 57 0.32 -6.85 -0.96
N VAL A 58 -0.44 -7.14 -2.03
CA VAL A 58 -1.90 -7.35 -1.96
C VAL A 58 -2.24 -8.50 -1.00
N GLN A 59 -1.61 -9.66 -1.19
CA GLN A 59 -1.86 -10.84 -0.36
C GLN A 59 -1.47 -10.62 1.11
N SER A 60 -0.25 -10.11 1.34
CA SER A 60 0.27 -9.97 2.71
C SER A 60 -0.54 -8.96 3.50
N GLU A 61 -0.99 -7.88 2.86
CA GLU A 61 -1.85 -6.90 3.52
C GLU A 61 -3.24 -7.47 3.80
N GLY A 62 -3.91 -8.07 2.81
CA GLY A 62 -5.23 -8.67 3.01
C GLY A 62 -5.23 -9.71 4.14
N ARG A 63 -4.20 -10.57 4.20
CA ARG A 63 -4.05 -11.57 5.27
C ARG A 63 -3.87 -10.93 6.65
N TRP A 64 -3.06 -9.88 6.78
CA TRP A 64 -2.86 -9.20 8.07
C TRP A 64 -4.11 -8.46 8.52
N MET A 65 -4.76 -7.73 7.61
CA MET A 65 -6.00 -7.01 7.90
C MET A 65 -7.08 -7.97 8.40
N LYS A 66 -7.26 -9.11 7.73
CA LYS A 66 -8.23 -10.13 8.12
C LYS A 66 -7.85 -10.83 9.43
N ALA A 67 -6.67 -11.43 9.49
CA ALA A 67 -6.31 -12.35 10.58
C ALA A 67 -5.88 -11.63 11.86
N MET A 68 -5.28 -10.44 11.76
CA MET A 68 -4.73 -9.73 12.91
C MET A 68 -5.61 -8.55 13.34
N LEU A 69 -6.27 -7.88 12.38
CA LEU A 69 -7.10 -6.70 12.68
C LEU A 69 -8.60 -7.01 12.60
N GLY A 70 -9.01 -8.18 12.11
CA GLY A 70 -10.42 -8.55 11.99
C GLY A 70 -11.18 -7.74 10.95
N ILE A 71 -10.48 -7.24 9.93
CA ILE A 71 -11.04 -6.46 8.82
C ILE A 71 -10.93 -7.30 7.55
N ASP A 72 -12.04 -7.90 7.16
CA ASP A 72 -12.14 -8.79 6.00
C ASP A 72 -12.77 -8.06 4.81
N THR A 73 -12.08 -8.03 3.67
CA THR A 73 -12.56 -7.46 2.41
C THR A 73 -12.87 -8.53 1.36
N GLY A 74 -12.93 -9.80 1.76
CA GLY A 74 -13.18 -10.94 0.88
C GLY A 74 -11.90 -11.51 0.25
N ASP A 75 -12.02 -12.06 -0.96
CA ASP A 75 -10.86 -12.51 -1.74
C ASP A 75 -9.96 -11.30 -2.02
N PHE A 76 -8.66 -11.45 -1.83
CA PHE A 76 -7.67 -10.41 -2.08
C PHE A 76 -7.14 -10.43 -3.51
N TYR A 77 -7.42 -11.47 -4.31
CA TYR A 77 -7.03 -11.47 -5.73
C TYR A 77 -8.02 -10.72 -6.61
N PRO A 78 -7.55 -10.04 -7.67
CA PRO A 78 -8.42 -9.60 -8.76
C PRO A 78 -8.92 -10.79 -9.57
N SER A 79 -10.03 -10.59 -10.29
CA SER A 79 -10.55 -11.56 -11.26
C SER A 79 -9.56 -11.84 -12.38
N GLU A 80 -8.85 -10.80 -12.83
CA GLU A 80 -7.74 -10.88 -13.77
C GLU A 80 -6.44 -10.52 -13.06
N ARG A 81 -5.47 -11.43 -13.07
CA ARG A 81 -4.16 -11.24 -12.41
C ARG A 81 -3.19 -10.41 -13.25
N SER A 82 -3.67 -9.27 -13.76
CA SER A 82 -2.87 -8.26 -14.45
C SER A 82 -2.41 -7.17 -13.48
N LYS A 83 -1.38 -6.40 -13.86
CA LYS A 83 -0.92 -5.23 -13.10
C LYS A 83 -2.09 -4.29 -12.77
N GLN A 84 -2.91 -3.99 -13.77
CA GLN A 84 -4.09 -3.14 -13.62
C GLN A 84 -5.13 -3.75 -12.68
N GLY A 85 -5.44 -5.05 -12.84
CA GLY A 85 -6.36 -5.74 -11.95
C GLY A 85 -5.91 -5.68 -10.49
N TYR A 86 -4.62 -5.85 -10.21
CA TYR A 86 -4.09 -5.71 -8.86
C TYR A 86 -4.18 -4.28 -8.31
N ILE A 87 -3.91 -3.25 -9.13
CA ILE A 87 -4.05 -1.84 -8.72
C ILE A 87 -5.49 -1.54 -8.33
N GLU A 88 -6.45 -1.93 -9.18
CA GLU A 88 -7.88 -1.71 -8.94
C GLU A 88 -8.35 -2.45 -7.69
N LYS A 89 -7.96 -3.72 -7.55
CA LYS A 89 -8.31 -4.52 -6.38
C LYS A 89 -7.75 -3.94 -5.09
N TYR A 90 -6.49 -3.50 -5.11
CA TYR A 90 -5.85 -2.92 -3.94
C TYR A 90 -6.51 -1.60 -3.53
N ARG A 91 -6.83 -0.72 -4.50
CA ARG A 91 -7.55 0.54 -4.23
C ARG A 91 -8.94 0.28 -3.62
N ALA A 92 -9.70 -0.66 -4.18
CA ALA A 92 -11.02 -1.02 -3.67
C ALA A 92 -10.95 -1.57 -2.24
N ASP A 93 -10.03 -2.50 -1.99
CA ASP A 93 -9.83 -3.05 -0.65
C ASP A 93 -9.34 -2.03 0.35
N ALA A 94 -8.42 -1.15 -0.05
CA ALA A 94 -7.88 -0.10 0.81
C ALA A 94 -8.98 0.87 1.25
N ALA A 95 -9.91 1.23 0.34
CA ALA A 95 -11.07 2.05 0.70
C ALA A 95 -11.95 1.34 1.74
N LEU A 96 -12.29 0.07 1.54
CA LEU A 96 -13.08 -0.71 2.51
C LEU A 96 -12.38 -0.84 3.87
N ARG A 97 -11.07 -1.08 3.85
CA ARG A 97 -10.23 -1.15 5.06
C ARG A 97 -10.21 0.16 5.81
N LEU A 98 -10.00 1.27 5.09
CA LEU A 98 -9.95 2.61 5.68
C LEU A 98 -11.29 2.97 6.34
N GLU A 99 -12.41 2.75 5.66
CA GLU A 99 -13.73 3.00 6.23
C GLU A 99 -14.02 2.10 7.45
N ALA A 100 -13.62 0.82 7.39
CA ALA A 100 -13.74 -0.08 8.53
C ALA A 100 -12.88 0.36 9.74
N MET A 101 -11.70 0.93 9.51
CA MET A 101 -10.82 1.45 10.57
C MET A 101 -11.32 2.78 11.14
N LYS A 102 -11.85 3.69 10.30
CA LYS A 102 -12.47 4.96 10.74
C LYS A 102 -13.65 4.72 11.68
N ALA A 103 -14.40 3.63 11.47
CA ALA A 103 -15.53 3.25 12.32
C ALA A 103 -15.12 2.63 13.66
N LYS A 104 -13.82 2.41 13.93
CA LYS A 104 -13.37 1.80 15.18
C LYS A 104 -13.26 2.83 16.31
N PRO A 105 -13.73 2.50 17.53
CA PRO A 105 -13.47 3.32 18.71
C PRO A 105 -11.98 3.32 19.07
N ASP A 106 -11.54 4.31 19.86
CA ASP A 106 -10.13 4.48 20.25
C ASP A 106 -9.56 3.28 21.02
N ASP A 107 -10.37 2.61 21.84
CA ASP A 107 -9.95 1.44 22.62
C ASP A 107 -9.57 0.25 21.73
N TRP A 108 -10.24 0.05 20.59
CA TRP A 108 -9.92 -0.99 19.61
C TRP A 108 -8.45 -0.92 19.17
N TRP A 109 -7.86 0.26 19.05
CA TRP A 109 -6.47 0.45 18.64
C TRP A 109 -5.46 -0.05 19.68
N THR A 110 -5.85 0.00 20.96
CA THR A 110 -5.05 -0.48 22.10
C THR A 110 -5.23 -1.98 22.36
N GLU A 111 -6.33 -2.57 21.88
CA GLU A 111 -6.59 -4.00 22.01
C GLU A 111 -5.43 -4.84 21.46
N THR A 112 -5.14 -5.92 22.16
CA THR A 112 -4.07 -6.84 21.79
C THR A 112 -4.58 -7.91 20.84
N THR A 113 -3.85 -8.14 19.75
CA THR A 113 -4.06 -9.22 18.80
C THR A 113 -2.83 -10.13 18.69
N THR A 114 -3.00 -11.28 18.04
CA THR A 114 -1.90 -12.19 17.71
C THR A 114 -1.16 -11.67 16.49
N PHE A 115 0.10 -11.29 16.67
CA PHE A 115 1.05 -10.99 15.60
C PHE A 115 2.05 -12.15 15.50
N PHE A 116 1.75 -13.13 14.64
CA PHE A 116 2.47 -14.40 14.56
C PHE A 116 2.52 -15.11 15.94
N ASP A 117 3.69 -15.19 16.56
CA ASP A 117 3.96 -15.84 17.83
C ASP A 117 3.88 -14.89 19.04
N VAL A 118 3.71 -13.58 18.80
CA VAL A 118 3.68 -12.56 19.85
C VAL A 118 2.35 -11.82 19.93
N LYS A 119 2.09 -11.20 21.08
CA LYS A 119 0.92 -10.35 21.32
C LYS A 119 1.29 -8.87 21.18
N ARG A 120 0.53 -8.11 20.39
CA ARG A 120 0.77 -6.68 20.11
C ARG A 120 -0.54 -5.93 19.97
N SER A 121 -0.52 -4.62 20.24
CA SER A 121 -1.70 -3.78 19.99
C SER A 121 -2.02 -3.68 18.51
N LYS A 122 -3.29 -3.46 18.16
CA LYS A 122 -3.72 -3.29 16.77
C LYS A 122 -3.06 -2.08 16.10
N ALA A 123 -2.88 -0.97 16.83
CA ALA A 123 -2.12 0.19 16.35
C ALA A 123 -0.67 -0.18 15.97
N TRP A 124 -0.01 -1.01 16.78
CA TRP A 124 1.34 -1.48 16.48
C TRP A 124 1.36 -2.37 15.23
N VAL A 125 0.37 -3.26 15.08
CA VAL A 125 0.26 -4.13 13.90
C VAL A 125 0.04 -3.33 12.63
N LEU A 126 -0.84 -2.32 12.64
CA LEU A 126 -1.04 -1.44 11.49
C LEU A 126 0.24 -0.66 11.14
N THR A 127 0.94 -0.13 12.14
CA THR A 127 2.23 0.55 11.94
C THR A 127 3.25 -0.37 11.24
N ARG A 128 3.35 -1.63 11.69
CA ARG A 128 4.22 -2.62 11.03
C ARG A 128 3.76 -2.97 9.62
N ARG A 129 2.45 -2.99 9.39
CA ARG A 129 1.86 -3.25 8.08
C ARG A 129 2.23 -2.17 7.07
N ILE A 130 2.12 -0.89 7.48
CA ILE A 130 2.56 0.26 6.70
C ILE A 130 4.05 0.15 6.38
N ASN A 131 4.90 -0.08 7.40
CA ASN A 131 6.34 -0.21 7.19
C ASN A 131 6.73 -1.37 6.26
N HIS A 132 6.02 -2.49 6.31
CA HIS A 132 6.22 -3.61 5.37
C HIS A 132 5.85 -3.21 3.94
N ALA A 133 4.78 -2.42 3.73
CA ALA A 133 4.45 -1.89 2.41
C ALA A 133 5.51 -0.88 1.94
N THR A 134 5.96 0.05 2.79
CA THR A 134 7.08 0.97 2.51
C THR A 134 8.35 0.21 2.11
N HIS A 135 8.68 -0.89 2.78
CA HIS A 135 9.83 -1.73 2.45
C HIS A 135 9.77 -2.29 1.02
N HIS A 136 8.64 -2.88 0.62
CA HIS A 136 8.49 -3.44 -0.72
C HIS A 136 8.33 -2.37 -1.81
N ARG A 137 7.68 -1.25 -1.51
CA ARG A 137 7.70 -0.08 -2.39
C ARG A 137 9.14 0.40 -2.62
N GLY A 138 9.97 0.42 -1.57
CA GLY A 138 11.40 0.75 -1.65
C GLY A 138 12.16 -0.14 -2.63
N GLN A 139 11.85 -1.44 -2.66
CA GLN A 139 12.44 -2.36 -3.64
C GLN A 139 12.01 -2.00 -5.07
N LEU A 140 10.73 -1.71 -5.29
CA LEU A 140 10.19 -1.34 -6.60
C LEU A 140 10.72 0.00 -7.12
N LEU A 141 11.04 0.96 -6.24
CA LEU A 141 11.71 2.21 -6.64
C LEU A 141 13.04 1.93 -7.37
N VAL A 142 13.83 0.98 -6.87
CA VAL A 142 15.09 0.58 -7.50
C VAL A 142 14.83 -0.11 -8.83
N TYR A 143 13.77 -0.91 -8.94
CA TYR A 143 13.43 -1.60 -10.20
C TYR A 143 13.08 -0.58 -11.29
N LEU A 144 12.30 0.45 -10.98
CA LEU A 144 11.99 1.54 -11.92
C LEU A 144 13.29 2.19 -12.43
N ARG A 145 14.24 2.49 -11.53
CA ARG A 145 15.54 3.08 -11.91
C ARG A 145 16.36 2.15 -12.80
N LEU A 146 16.39 0.85 -12.52
CA LEU A 146 17.11 -0.12 -13.33
C LEU A 146 16.50 -0.35 -14.71
N LEU A 147 15.20 -0.08 -14.86
CA LEU A 147 14.45 -0.16 -16.11
C LEU A 147 14.37 1.17 -16.86
N ASP A 148 15.10 2.19 -16.40
CA ASP A 148 15.05 3.56 -16.93
C ASP A 148 13.62 4.13 -17.01
N GLN A 149 12.79 3.79 -16.03
CA GLN A 149 11.42 4.31 -15.88
C GLN A 149 11.39 5.50 -14.94
N ARG A 150 10.46 6.42 -15.19
CA ARG A 150 10.24 7.58 -14.33
C ARG A 150 9.77 7.14 -12.95
N VAL A 151 10.30 7.75 -11.91
CA VAL A 151 9.93 7.44 -10.52
C VAL A 151 9.00 8.52 -9.97
N PRO A 152 7.75 8.20 -9.61
CA PRO A 152 6.84 9.15 -9.00
C PRO A 152 7.32 9.53 -7.59
N SER A 153 6.77 10.63 -7.07
CA SER A 153 7.00 11.11 -5.71
C SER A 153 6.55 10.08 -4.67
N VAL A 154 7.26 10.04 -3.54
CA VAL A 154 6.91 9.17 -2.40
C VAL A 154 6.71 10.00 -1.14
N TYR A 155 7.80 10.54 -0.58
CA TYR A 155 7.76 11.46 0.57
C TYR A 155 8.17 12.89 0.19
N GLY A 156 8.31 13.13 -1.11
CA GLY A 156 8.78 14.35 -1.71
C GLY A 156 9.09 14.10 -3.18
N PRO A 157 9.53 15.14 -3.90
CA PRO A 157 9.89 15.02 -5.30
C PRO A 157 11.06 14.07 -5.55
N THR A 158 11.15 13.56 -6.77
CA THR A 158 12.27 12.75 -7.27
C THR A 158 12.97 13.48 -8.41
N ALA A 159 14.07 12.91 -8.92
CA ALA A 159 14.73 13.42 -10.12
C ALA A 159 13.78 13.54 -11.33
N ASP A 160 12.68 12.77 -11.38
CA ASP A 160 11.73 12.76 -12.52
C ASP A 160 10.51 13.66 -12.31
N THR A 161 10.34 14.21 -11.10
CA THR A 161 9.21 15.10 -10.76
C THR A 161 9.64 16.54 -10.49
N GLY A 162 10.94 16.83 -10.47
CA GLY A 162 11.48 18.18 -10.27
C GLY A 162 11.11 18.73 -8.90
N ASP A 163 10.50 19.91 -8.84
CA ASP A 163 10.01 20.52 -7.59
C ASP A 163 8.54 20.18 -7.27
N ARG A 164 7.91 19.32 -8.08
CA ARG A 164 6.50 18.96 -7.95
C ARG A 164 6.34 17.61 -7.27
N VAL A 165 5.28 17.49 -6.47
CA VAL A 165 4.80 16.20 -5.95
C VAL A 165 3.85 15.59 -6.98
N ILE A 166 4.27 14.48 -7.59
CA ILE A 166 3.53 13.76 -8.63
C ILE A 166 3.47 12.28 -8.22
N TYR A 167 2.30 11.81 -7.80
CA TYR A 167 2.11 10.42 -7.37
C TYR A 167 1.76 9.47 -8.52
N ASP A 168 1.20 10.00 -9.60
CA ASP A 168 0.89 9.26 -10.82
C ASP A 168 1.18 10.16 -12.02
N PHE A 169 1.81 9.61 -13.06
CA PHE A 169 2.15 10.36 -14.28
C PHE A 169 1.00 10.36 -15.28
N GLU A 170 -0.01 9.52 -15.13
CA GLU A 170 -1.21 9.53 -15.99
C GLU A 170 -2.07 10.78 -15.77
N ASP A 171 -1.98 11.40 -14.60
CA ASP A 171 -2.72 12.61 -14.20
C ASP A 171 -1.91 13.92 -14.35
N ALA A 172 -0.67 13.88 -14.88
CA ALA A 172 0.32 14.96 -14.77
C ALA A 172 0.66 15.70 -16.08
#